data_AF-A0A1G7YTB1-F1
#
_entry.id   AF-A0A1G7YTB1-F1
#
_cell.length_a   1.000
_cell.length_b   1.000
_cell.length_c   1.000
_cell.angle_alpha   90.00
_cell.angle_beta   90.00
_cell.angle_gamma   90.00
#
_symmetry.space_group_name_H-M   'P 1'
#
loop_
_entity.id
_entity.type
_entity.pdbx_description
1 polymer ?
#
loop_
_entity_poly.entity_id
_entity_poly.type
_entity_poly.pdbx_seq_one_letter_code
_entity_poly.pdbx_strand_id
1 'polypeptide(L)'
;MAGLYLIYMKIWCTVGMEFEPAILNFACFLRQQVHFPIRVVVYVRKDELVKNIYGELVYGTFFAPYDKLVEPYIRLATGDFYNIKEELGRDDALAAILHTFAHEVVHYVK
;
A
#
# COMPACT_ATOMS: atom_id res chain seq x y z
N MET A 1 14.92 -8.98 -17.12
CA MET A 1 14.99 -8.67 -15.67
C MET A 1 13.63 -8.36 -15.04
N ALA A 2 12.47 -8.66 -15.65
CA ALA A 2 11.15 -8.30 -15.08
C ALA A 2 10.55 -9.34 -14.11
N GLY A 3 11.08 -10.57 -14.08
CA GLY A 3 10.46 -11.71 -13.38
C GLY A 3 10.69 -11.81 -11.87
N LEU A 4 11.72 -11.14 -11.32
CA LEU A 4 12.04 -11.19 -9.88
C LEU A 4 11.25 -10.16 -9.04
N TYR A 5 10.63 -9.15 -9.67
CA TYR A 5 9.97 -8.04 -8.97
C TYR A 5 8.57 -8.34 -8.44
N LEU A 6 8.00 -9.50 -8.80
CA LEU A 6 6.65 -9.93 -8.42
C LEU A 6 6.63 -10.92 -7.24
N ILE A 7 7.78 -11.31 -6.71
CA ILE A 7 7.87 -12.48 -5.81
C ILE A 7 7.49 -12.10 -4.37
N TYR A 8 7.88 -10.93 -3.88
CA TYR A 8 7.76 -10.58 -2.45
C TYR A 8 6.64 -9.60 -2.12
N MET A 9 6.30 -8.71 -3.05
CA MET A 9 5.21 -7.76 -2.87
C MET A 9 4.60 -7.45 -4.23
N LYS A 10 3.28 -7.57 -4.37
CA LYS A 10 2.57 -7.34 -5.63
C LYS A 10 1.63 -6.16 -5.48
N ILE A 11 1.86 -5.09 -6.25
CA ILE A 11 1.00 -3.91 -6.25
C ILE A 11 -0.08 -4.06 -7.33
N TRP A 12 -1.34 -3.92 -6.93
CA TRP A 12 -2.49 -3.76 -7.82
C TRP A 12 -2.94 -2.30 -7.75
N CYS A 13 -2.44 -1.50 -8.68
CA CYS A 13 -2.78 -0.09 -8.81
C CYS A 13 -3.60 0.17 -10.07
N THR A 14 -4.39 1.24 -10.05
CA THR A 14 -5.00 1.75 -11.28
C THR A 14 -3.93 2.44 -12.11
N VAL A 15 -3.78 2.00 -13.37
CA VAL A 15 -2.87 2.59 -14.34
C VAL A 15 -3.27 4.03 -14.64
N GLY A 16 -2.31 4.96 -14.59
CA GLY A 16 -2.45 6.34 -15.06
C GLY A 16 -2.68 7.38 -13.97
N MET A 17 -2.56 7.00 -12.70
CA MET A 17 -2.66 7.93 -11.58
C MET A 17 -1.30 8.56 -11.25
N GLU A 18 -1.30 9.83 -10.86
CA GLU A 18 -0.06 10.59 -10.58
C GLU A 18 0.79 10.00 -9.45
N PHE A 19 0.17 9.37 -8.46
CA PHE A 19 0.85 8.75 -7.32
C PHE A 19 1.39 7.33 -7.61
N GLU A 20 1.03 6.72 -8.73
CA GLU A 20 1.40 5.34 -9.05
C GLU A 20 2.93 5.13 -9.05
N PRO A 21 3.76 5.98 -9.71
CA PRO A 21 5.20 5.81 -9.68
C PRO A 21 5.80 5.89 -8.28
N ALA A 22 5.24 6.74 -7.40
CA ALA A 22 5.71 6.87 -6.02
C ALA A 22 5.45 5.59 -5.23
N ILE A 23 4.25 5.01 -5.32
CA ILE A 23 3.90 3.74 -4.67
C ILE A 23 4.79 2.61 -5.19
N LEU A 24 5.01 2.51 -6.50
CA LEU A 24 5.82 1.46 -7.11
C LEU A 24 7.30 1.57 -6.69
N ASN A 25 7.88 2.78 -6.72
CA ASN A 25 9.26 3.02 -6.29
C ASN A 25 9.43 2.74 -4.79
N PHE A 26 8.45 3.14 -3.98
CA PHE A 26 8.49 2.87 -2.55
C PHE A 26 8.37 1.37 -2.25
N ALA A 27 7.53 0.63 -2.97
CA ALA A 27 7.49 -0.83 -2.86
C ALA A 27 8.83 -1.48 -3.23
N CYS A 28 9.53 -0.97 -4.26
CA CYS A 28 10.88 -1.42 -4.59
C CYS A 28 11.88 -1.14 -3.45
N PHE A 29 11.81 0.03 -2.83
CA PHE A 29 12.61 0.36 -1.67
C PHE A 29 12.31 -0.56 -0.48
N LEU A 30 11.04 -0.75 -0.12
CA LEU A 30 10.63 -1.60 1.00
C LEU A 30 11.12 -3.05 0.84
N ARG A 31 11.10 -3.61 -0.38
CA ARG A 31 11.64 -4.96 -0.67
C ARG A 31 13.14 -5.09 -0.40
N GLN A 32 13.88 -3.99 -0.34
CA GLN A 32 15.31 -3.99 0.02
C GLN A 32 15.52 -3.82 1.52
N GLN A 33 14.56 -3.23 2.23
CA GLN A 33 14.67 -2.92 3.66
C GLN A 33 14.04 -3.98 4.57
N VAL A 34 13.09 -4.77 4.06
CA VAL A 34 12.27 -5.69 4.84
C VAL A 34 12.33 -7.09 4.26
N HIS A 35 12.40 -8.10 5.13
CA HIS A 35 12.29 -9.50 4.74
C HIS A 35 10.82 -9.92 4.62
N PHE A 36 10.42 -10.40 3.44
CA PHE A 36 9.06 -10.86 3.15
C PHE A 36 9.04 -12.37 2.89
N PRO A 37 8.97 -13.22 3.93
CA PRO A 37 8.93 -14.67 3.74
C PRO A 37 7.67 -15.17 3.03
N ILE A 38 6.58 -14.38 3.11
CA ILE A 38 5.32 -14.62 2.40
C ILE A 38 5.01 -13.38 1.55
N ARG A 39 4.64 -13.57 0.28
CA ARG A 39 4.29 -12.46 -0.61
C ARG A 39 3.13 -11.65 -0.05
N VAL A 40 3.27 -10.32 -0.01
CA VAL A 40 2.19 -9.41 0.37
C VAL A 40 1.55 -8.78 -0.87
N VAL A 41 0.23 -8.85 -0.99
CA VAL A 41 -0.50 -8.18 -2.07
C VAL A 41 -0.96 -6.80 -1.60
N VAL A 42 -0.71 -5.74 -2.36
CA VAL A 42 -1.12 -4.37 -2.00
C VAL A 42 -2.14 -3.89 -3.01
N TYR A 43 -3.37 -3.66 -2.56
CA TYR A 43 -4.45 -3.12 -3.37
C TYR A 43 -4.54 -1.61 -3.19
N VAL A 44 -4.25 -0.85 -4.23
CA VAL A 44 -4.45 0.60 -4.25
C VAL A 44 -5.87 0.90 -4.70
N ARG A 45 -6.62 1.59 -3.84
CA ARG A 45 -8.06 1.82 -3.94
C ARG A 45 -8.33 3.28 -4.23
N LYS A 46 -9.27 3.55 -5.15
CA LYS A 46 -9.74 4.91 -5.44
C LYS A 46 -10.70 5.46 -4.38
N ASP A 47 -11.09 4.61 -3.44
CA ASP A 47 -11.92 4.98 -2.30
C ASP A 47 -11.14 6.00 -1.43
N GLU A 48 -11.83 7.01 -0.87
CA GLU A 48 -11.24 7.99 0.07
C GLU A 48 -10.77 7.31 1.36
N LEU A 49 -11.56 6.33 1.83
CA LEU A 49 -11.28 5.50 2.99
C LEU A 49 -11.70 4.06 2.69
N VAL A 50 -11.05 3.10 3.33
CA VAL A 50 -11.44 1.68 3.31
C VAL A 50 -12.00 1.26 4.67
N LYS A 51 -12.93 0.30 4.69
CA LYS A 51 -13.46 -0.26 5.94
C LYS A 51 -12.53 -1.33 6.50
N ASN A 52 -12.16 -1.22 7.77
CA ASN A 52 -11.45 -2.28 8.50
C ASN A 52 -12.41 -3.38 8.97
N ILE A 53 -11.89 -4.39 9.67
CA ILE A 53 -12.68 -5.54 10.16
C ILE A 53 -13.71 -5.17 11.24
N TYR A 54 -13.52 -4.03 11.90
CA TYR A 54 -14.43 -3.47 12.91
C TYR A 54 -15.46 -2.50 12.30
N GLY A 55 -15.38 -2.25 10.99
CA GLY A 55 -16.28 -1.35 10.26
C GLY A 55 -15.85 0.11 10.26
N GLU A 56 -14.68 0.44 10.82
CA GLU A 56 -14.14 1.81 10.87
C GLU A 56 -13.55 2.20 9.51
N LEU A 57 -13.70 3.48 9.16
CA LEU A 57 -13.14 4.06 7.94
C LEU A 57 -11.70 4.53 8.20
N VAL A 58 -10.76 3.99 7.44
CA VAL A 58 -9.31 4.21 7.60
C VAL A 58 -8.61 4.34 6.25
N TYR A 59 -7.41 4.91 6.24
CA TYR A 59 -6.61 5.08 5.02
C TYR A 59 -5.91 3.80 4.57
N GLY A 60 -5.69 2.84 5.48
CA GLY A 60 -5.00 1.59 5.20
C GLY A 60 -5.51 0.45 6.07
N THR A 61 -5.41 -0.77 5.55
CA THR A 61 -5.62 -1.99 6.37
C THR A 61 -4.68 -3.09 5.94
N PHE A 62 -4.10 -3.79 6.91
CA PHE A 62 -3.41 -5.05 6.73
C PHE A 62 -4.28 -6.24 7.16
N PHE A 63 -4.30 -7.29 6.33
CA PHE A 63 -4.93 -8.57 6.62
C PHE A 63 -3.87 -9.66 6.68
N ALA A 64 -3.74 -10.30 7.85
CA ALA A 64 -2.90 -11.47 8.10
C ALA A 64 -3.77 -12.71 8.35
N PRO A 65 -3.88 -13.63 7.38
CA PRO A 65 -4.57 -14.89 7.60
C PRO A 65 -3.75 -15.82 8.51
N TYR A 66 -4.45 -16.67 9.29
CA TYR A 66 -3.80 -17.74 10.05
C TYR A 66 -3.20 -18.82 9.14
N ASP A 67 -3.88 -19.12 8.02
CA ASP A 67 -3.41 -20.07 7.04
C ASP A 67 -2.26 -19.46 6.21
N LYS A 68 -1.08 -20.06 6.32
CA LYS A 68 0.14 -19.64 5.60
C LYS A 68 0.10 -19.91 4.09
N LEU A 69 -0.90 -20.65 3.62
CA LEU A 69 -1.17 -20.84 2.19
C LEU A 69 -1.96 -19.67 1.58
N VAL A 70 -2.52 -18.79 2.41
CA VAL A 70 -3.23 -17.59 1.96
C VAL A 70 -2.30 -16.39 2.03
N GLU A 71 -2.19 -15.65 0.94
CA GLU A 71 -1.36 -14.45 0.92
C GLU A 71 -1.98 -13.34 1.77
N PRO A 72 -1.20 -12.73 2.68
CA PRO A 72 -1.64 -11.52 3.35
C PRO A 72 -1.75 -10.37 2.34
N TYR A 73 -2.58 -9.39 2.68
CA TYR A 73 -2.75 -8.23 1.81
C TYR A 73 -2.91 -6.92 2.58
N ILE A 74 -2.51 -5.84 1.91
CA ILE A 74 -2.70 -4.47 2.32
C ILE A 74 -3.73 -3.84 1.38
N ARG A 75 -4.64 -3.04 1.91
CA ARG A 75 -5.48 -2.12 1.12
C ARG A 75 -5.07 -0.69 1.46
N LEU A 76 -4.84 0.12 0.45
CA LEU A 76 -4.47 1.54 0.57
C LEU A 76 -5.53 2.40 -0.10
N ALA A 77 -6.17 3.29 0.64
CA ALA A 77 -7.03 4.32 0.11
C ALA A 77 -6.20 5.46 -0.47
N THR A 78 -6.60 5.98 -1.63
CA THR A 78 -5.95 7.13 -2.28
C THR A 78 -6.95 8.15 -2.84
N GLY A 79 -8.23 8.01 -2.49
CA GLY A 79 -9.30 8.87 -3.01
C GLY A 79 -9.22 10.33 -2.55
N ASP A 80 -8.53 10.61 -1.44
CA ASP A 80 -8.29 11.95 -0.90
C ASP A 80 -7.04 12.63 -1.50
N PHE A 81 -6.26 11.93 -2.33
CA PHE A 81 -4.98 12.43 -2.85
C PHE A 81 -5.09 13.84 -3.46
N TYR A 82 -6.10 14.08 -4.29
CA TYR A 82 -6.24 15.37 -4.96
C TYR A 82 -6.68 16.49 -4.00
N ASN A 83 -7.46 16.17 -2.96
CA ASN A 83 -7.84 17.12 -1.93
C ASN A 83 -6.61 17.52 -1.10
N ILE A 84 -5.84 16.54 -0.62
CA ILE A 84 -4.60 16.82 0.12
C ILE A 84 -3.59 17.57 -0.75
N LYS A 85 -3.50 17.21 -2.04
CA LYS A 85 -2.60 17.89 -2.98
C LYS A 85 -2.99 19.36 -3.18
N GLU A 86 -4.27 19.68 -3.20
CA GLU A 86 -4.75 21.05 -3.30
C GLU A 86 -4.45 21.85 -2.02
N GLU A 87 -4.63 21.24 -0.86
CA GLU A 87 -4.46 21.90 0.45
C GLU A 87 -3.00 22.05 0.88
N LEU A 88 -2.19 21.00 0.71
CA LEU A 88 -0.84 20.87 1.27
C LEU A 88 0.24 20.73 0.19
N GLY A 89 -0.16 20.50 -1.06
CA GLY A 89 0.77 20.29 -2.16
C GLY A 89 1.07 18.82 -2.43
N ARG A 90 1.72 18.60 -3.57
CA ARG A 90 1.93 17.26 -4.14
C ARG A 90 2.76 16.35 -3.24
N ASP A 91 3.84 16.87 -2.66
CA ASP A 91 4.79 16.05 -1.91
C ASP A 91 4.20 15.56 -0.59
N ASP A 92 3.42 16.41 0.09
CA ASP A 92 2.68 16.02 1.30
C ASP A 92 1.58 14.99 1.00
N ALA A 93 0.86 15.15 -0.12
CA ALA A 93 -0.13 14.17 -0.56
C ALA A 93 0.50 12.80 -0.87
N LEU A 94 1.67 12.78 -1.51
CA LEU A 94 2.42 11.54 -1.74
C LEU A 94 2.93 10.97 -0.41
N ALA A 95 3.47 11.80 0.48
CA ALA A 95 3.98 11.37 1.78
C ALA A 95 2.87 10.74 2.64
N ALA A 96 1.64 11.25 2.61
CA ALA A 96 0.50 10.67 3.33
C ALA A 96 0.20 9.23 2.88
N ILE A 97 0.18 8.98 1.56
CA ILE A 97 -0.02 7.64 1.00
C ILE A 97 1.14 6.70 1.41
N LEU A 98 2.38 7.16 1.25
CA LEU A 98 3.56 6.34 1.55
C LEU A 98 3.70 6.05 3.06
N HIS A 99 3.33 7.01 3.91
CA HIS A 99 3.26 6.84 5.36
C HIS A 99 2.25 5.74 5.73
N THR A 100 1.05 5.78 5.15
CA THR A 100 0.03 4.76 5.36
C THR A 100 0.52 3.39 4.90
N PHE A 101 1.17 3.32 3.74
CA PHE A 101 1.77 2.09 3.25
C PHE A 101 2.84 1.54 4.20
N ALA A 102 3.74 2.40 4.68
CA ALA A 102 4.75 2.01 5.66
C ALA A 102 4.10 1.50 6.97
N HIS A 103 3.05 2.17 7.45
CA HIS A 103 2.30 1.77 8.64
C HIS A 103 1.75 0.34 8.51
N GLU A 104 1.11 0.01 7.39
CA GLU A 104 0.57 -1.34 7.17
C GLU A 104 1.67 -2.40 6.99
N VAL A 105 2.82 -2.02 6.41
CA VAL A 105 3.99 -2.91 6.35
C VAL A 105 4.58 -3.17 7.73
N VAL A 106 4.53 -2.19 8.64
CA VAL A 106 4.93 -2.40 10.04
C VAL A 106 4.04 -3.45 10.72
N HIS A 107 2.76 -3.55 10.37
CA HIS A 107 1.91 -4.64 10.89
C HIS A 107 2.26 -6.01 10.31
N TYR A 108 2.80 -6.07 9.08
CA TYR A 108 3.27 -7.33 8.50
C TYR A 108 4.53 -7.88 9.19
N VAL A 109 5.46 -7.00 9.58
CA VAL A 109 6.76 -7.43 10.17
C VAL A 109 6.68 -7.77 11.66
N LYS A 110 5.57 -7.45 12.32
CA LYS A 110 5.30 -7.78 13.72
C LYS A 110 4.83 -9.22 13.86
#